data_AF-A0A1V5D2C8-F1
#
_entry.id   AF-A0A1V5D2C8-F1
#
_cell.length_a   1.000
_cell.length_b   1.000
_cell.length_c   1.000
_cell.angle_alpha   90.00
_cell.angle_beta   90.00
_cell.angle_gamma   90.00
#
_symmetry.space_group_name_H-M   'P 1'
#
loop_
_entity.id
_entity.type
_entity.pdbx_description
1 polymer ?
#
loop_
_entity_poly.entity_id
_entity_poly.type
_entity_poly.pdbx_seq_one_letter_code
_entity_poly.pdbx_strand_id
1 'polypeptide(L)' 'MAREADLRFVQGKIDYNVAWLLLTFLGPFGVHRFYMGKWLTGFLYLFTLGIFGIGYIYDFWTLNDQITVLNASDR' A
#
# COMPACT_ATOMS: atom_id res chain seq x y z
N MET A 1 -6.36 -4.02 -29.14
CA MET A 1 -6.99 -4.78 -28.03
C MET A 1 -6.00 -5.14 -26.91
N ALA A 2 -4.70 -5.32 -27.14
CA ALA A 2 -3.70 -5.49 -26.06
C ALA A 2 -3.16 -4.17 -25.44
N ARG A 3 -3.49 -3.00 -26.02
CA ARG A 3 -2.91 -1.69 -25.65
C ARG A 3 -3.67 -0.95 -24.53
N GLU A 4 -4.91 -1.33 -24.24
CA GLU A 4 -5.74 -0.66 -23.23
C GLU A 4 -5.55 -1.25 -21.82
N ALA A 5 -4.95 -2.44 -21.71
CA ALA A 5 -4.67 -3.07 -20.43
C ALA A 5 -3.49 -2.43 -19.68
N ASP A 6 -2.63 -1.67 -20.38
CA ASP A 6 -1.40 -1.09 -19.84
C ASP A 6 -1.62 0.24 -19.08
N LEU A 7 -2.86 0.75 -19.05
CA LEU A 7 -3.17 2.06 -18.49
C LEU A 7 -3.71 2.01 -17.05
N ARG A 8 -3.80 0.83 -16.44
CA ARG A 8 -4.40 0.69 -15.10
C ARG A 8 -3.40 0.87 -13.94
N PHE A 9 -2.11 0.76 -14.22
CA PHE A 9 -1.05 1.01 -13.24
C PHE A 9 -0.31 2.30 -13.62
N VAL A 10 -0.68 3.39 -12.95
CA VAL A 10 0.04 4.65 -13.09
C VAL A 10 1.46 4.42 -12.56
N GLN A 11 2.45 4.38 -13.46
CA GLN A 11 3.85 4.40 -13.08
C GLN A 11 4.12 5.70 -12.30
N GLY A 12 4.45 5.55 -11.02
CA GLY A 12 4.76 6.63 -10.10
C GLY A 12 5.87 6.20 -9.13
N LYS A 13 6.12 6.99 -8.07
CA LYS A 13 7.24 6.75 -7.14
C LYS A 13 7.09 5.46 -6.32
N ILE A 14 5.87 4.98 -6.11
CA ILE A 14 5.58 3.81 -5.27
C ILE A 14 5.37 2.59 -6.17
N ASP A 15 6.18 1.55 -5.98
CA ASP A 15 6.08 0.29 -6.72
C ASP A 15 5.09 -0.67 -6.05
N TYR A 16 4.16 -1.22 -6.85
CA TYR A 16 3.13 -2.15 -6.38
C TYR A 16 3.74 -3.46 -5.83
N ASN A 17 4.75 -4.02 -6.50
CA ASN A 17 5.38 -5.26 -6.07
C ASN A 17 6.09 -5.10 -4.73
N VAL A 18 6.81 -3.98 -4.55
CA VAL A 18 7.50 -3.67 -3.29
C VAL A 18 6.48 -3.47 -2.17
N ALA A 19 5.41 -2.72 -2.42
CA ALA A 19 4.35 -2.51 -1.44
C ALA A 19 3.66 -3.82 -1.03
N TRP A 20 3.39 -4.72 -1.99
CA TRP A 20 2.85 -6.05 -1.73
C TRP A 20 3.82 -6.91 -0.91
N LEU A 21 5.10 -6.90 -1.24
CA LEU A 21 6.12 -7.64 -0.50
C LEU A 21 6.20 -7.14 0.95
N LEU A 22 6.19 -5.82 1.16
CA LEU A 22 6.15 -5.21 2.49
C LEU A 22 4.87 -5.57 3.26
N LEU A 23 3.71 -5.60 2.60
CA LEU A 23 2.47 -6.03 3.22
C LEU A 23 2.53 -7.51 3.62
N THR A 24 2.97 -8.41 2.73
CA THR A 24 3.02 -9.85 3.02
C THR A 24 3.93 -10.18 4.21
N PHE A 25 5.15 -9.62 4.25
CA PHE A 25 6.14 -9.99 5.27
C PHE A 25 6.10 -9.09 6.52
N LEU A 26 5.73 -7.81 6.39
CA LEU A 26 5.76 -6.82 7.47
C LEU A 26 4.39 -6.13 7.69
N GLY A 27 3.32 -6.65 7.12
CA GLY A 27 1.97 -6.08 7.22
C GLY A 27 1.43 -5.93 8.64
N PRO A 28 1.61 -6.91 9.56
CA PRO A 28 1.20 -6.76 10.96
C PRO A 28 1.91 -5.61 11.67
N PHE A 29 3.14 -5.28 11.26
CA PHE A 29 3.90 -4.14 11.79
C PHE A 29 3.56 -2.81 11.08
N GLY A 30 2.79 -2.86 9.99
CA GLY A 30 2.37 -1.68 9.24
C GLY A 30 3.46 -1.04 8.38
N VAL A 31 4.53 -1.77 8.04
CA VAL A 31 5.71 -1.16 7.38
C VAL A 31 5.40 -0.66 5.97
N HIS A 32 4.49 -1.32 5.25
CA HIS A 32 3.99 -0.87 3.96
C HIS A 32 3.35 0.53 4.01
N ARG A 33 2.80 0.95 5.15
CA ARG A 33 2.24 2.30 5.31
C ARG A 33 3.31 3.38 5.38
N PHE A 34 4.50 3.08 5.92
CA PHE A 34 5.64 4.00 5.87
C PHE A 34 6.17 4.15 4.44
N TYR A 35 6.20 3.07 3.66
CA TYR A 35 6.58 3.11 2.25
C TYR A 35 5.63 4.01 1.43
N MET A 36 4.34 3.99 1.76
CA MET A 36 3.32 4.89 1.17
C MET A 36 3.32 6.32 1.74
N GLY A 37 4.25 6.67 2.64
CA GLY A 37 4.30 8.00 3.27
C GLY A 37 3.21 8.25 4.33
N LYS A 38 2.45 7.22 4.73
CA LYS A 38 1.37 7.31 5.73
C LYS A 38 1.89 7.06 7.15
N TRP A 39 2.85 7.89 7.57
CA TRP A 39 3.59 7.75 8.85
C TRP A 39 2.70 7.61 10.08
N LEU A 40 1.67 8.45 10.22
CA LEU A 40 0.79 8.43 11.39
C LEU A 40 0.10 7.06 11.55
N THR A 41 -0.42 6.52 10.45
CA THR A 41 -1.08 5.21 10.47
C THR A 41 -0.10 4.05 10.54
N GLY A 42 1.14 4.22 10.06
CA GLY A 42 2.21 3.24 10.24
C GLY A 42 2.59 3.09 11.72
N PHE A 43 2.75 4.21 12.44
CA PHE A 43 2.97 4.18 13.88
C PHE A 43 1.80 3.54 14.63
N LEU A 44 0.56 3.88 14.24
CA LEU A 44 -0.62 3.25 14.81
C LEU A 44 -0.56 1.72 14.66
N TYR A 45 -0.23 1.21 13.47
CA TYR A 45 -0.07 -0.23 13.24
C TYR A 45 1.06 -0.84 14.06
N LEU A 46 2.20 -0.14 14.20
CA LEU A 46 3.34 -0.63 14.96
C LEU A 46 3.01 -0.83 16.45
N PHE A 47 2.27 0.11 17.05
CA PHE A 47 1.89 0.04 18.47
C PHE A 47 0.68 -0.87 18.74
N THR A 48 -0.09 -1.25 17.71
CA THR A 48 -1.33 -2.02 17.84
C THR A 48 -1.34 -3.35 17.09
N LEU A 49 -0.22 -3.70 16.43
CA LEU A 49 -0.09 -4.80 15.47
C LEU A 49 -1.18 -4.76 14.37
N GLY A 50 -1.41 -3.57 13.80
CA GLY A 50 -2.44 -3.32 12.78
C GLY A 50 -3.88 -3.29 13.28
N ILE A 51 -4.06 -3.15 14.59
CA ILE A 51 -5.29 -3.22 15.39
C ILE A 51 -5.95 -4.62 15.31
N PHE A 52 -5.28 -5.63 15.87
CA PHE A 52 -5.75 -7.04 15.92
C PHE A 52 -5.87 -7.75 14.56
N GLY A 53 -5.21 -7.25 13.51
CA GLY A 53 -5.17 -7.89 12.19
C GLY A 53 -6.34 -7.54 11.26
N ILE A 54 -7.35 -6.80 11.72
CA ILE A 54 -8.42 -6.27 10.85
C ILE A 54 -7.82 -5.29 9.84
N GLY A 55 -6.93 -4.42 10.31
CA GLY A 55 -6.23 -3.47 9.45
C GLY A 55 -5.39 -4.15 8.37
N TYR A 56 -4.80 -5.29 8.68
CA TYR A 56 -4.02 -6.08 7.73
C TYR A 56 -4.90 -6.60 6.58
N ILE A 57 -6.10 -7.11 6.87
CA ILE A 57 -7.07 -7.56 5.87
C ILE A 57 -7.58 -6.39 5.02
N TYR A 58 -7.88 -5.26 5.65
CA TYR A 58 -8.32 -4.06 4.95
C TYR A 58 -7.27 -3.58 3.93
N ASP A 59 -5.99 -3.64 4.31
CA ASP A 59 -4.91 -3.23 3.42
C ASP A 59 -4.75 -4.19 2.23
N PHE A 60 -5.01 -5.50 2.36
CA PHE A 60 -4.99 -6.42 1.22
C PHE A 60 -5.94 -6.04 0.08
N TRP A 61 -7.12 -5.52 0.39
CA TRP A 61 -8.09 -5.14 -0.64
C TRP A 61 -7.82 -3.74 -1.19
N THR A 62 -7.36 -2.83 -0.35
CA THR A 62 -7.29 -1.41 -0.71
C THR A 62 -5.91 -0.96 -1.18
N LEU A 63 -4.85 -1.79 -1.03
CA LEU A 63 -3.47 -1.41 -1.35
C LEU A 63 -3.31 -0.87 -2.78
N ASN A 64 -3.85 -1.57 -3.77
CA ASN A 64 -3.69 -1.17 -5.18
C ASN A 64 -4.34 0.20 -5.47
N ASP A 65 -5.52 0.46 -4.91
CA ASP A 65 -6.20 1.76 -5.06
C ASP A 65 -5.41 2.86 -4.34
N GLN A 66 -4.92 2.59 -3.13
CA GLN A 66 -4.10 3.53 -2.37
C GLN A 66 -2.84 3.94 -3.13
N ILE A 67 -2.11 2.98 -3.72
CA ILE A 67 -0.90 3.24 -4.49
C ILE A 67 -1.24 4.03 -5.76
N THR A 68 -2.32 3.65 -6.46
CA THR A 68 -2.75 4.34 -7.67
C THR A 68 -3.08 5.81 -7.40
N VAL A 69 -3.80 6.09 -6.31
CA VAL A 69 -4.12 7.46 -5.90
C VAL A 69 -2.87 8.26 -5.52
N LEU A 70 -1.94 7.65 -4.78
CA LEU A 70 -0.69 8.30 -4.39
C LEU A 70 0.20 8.60 -5.60
N ASN A 71 0.38 7.64 -6.50
CA ASN A 71 1.14 7.81 -7.74
C ASN A 71 0.49 8.82 -8.70
N ALA A 72 -0.84 8.94 -8.69
CA ALA A 72 -1.55 9.94 -9.49
C ALA A 72 -1.42 11.36 -8.90
N SER A 73 -1.33 11.48 -7.57
CA SER A 73 -1.21 12.77 -6.85
C SER A 73 0.21 13.36 -6.90
N ASP A 74 1.21 12.54 -7.23
CA ASP A 74 2.62 12.92 -7.30
C ASP A 74 3.07 13.32 -8.73
N ARG A 75 2.14 13.37 -9.68
CA ARG A 75 2.32 13.97 -11.02
C ARG A 75 1.94 15.44 -11.02
#